data_AF-A0A433PA07-F1
#
_entry.id   AF-A0A433PA07-F1
#
_cell.length_a   1.000
_cell.length_b   1.000
_cell.length_c   1.000
_cell.angle_alpha   90.00
_cell.angle_beta   90.00
_cell.angle_gamma   90.00
#
_symmetry.space_group_name_H-M   'P 1'
#
loop_
_entity.id
_entity.type
_entity.pdbx_description
1 polymer ?
#
loop_
_entity_poly.entity_id
_entity_poly.type
_entity_poly.pdbx_seq_one_letter_code
_entity_poly.pdbx_strand_id
1 'polypeptide(L)'
;MESMTNTPYYLPKQRFGATYDNTEVVDGVVKDGLTDVYNDFLMGGSSGRLCHSVLQTRKPLKPPDEIIPVTVSGGRGKPDRVVYADDEVAKFNEAKLRGVKPAFATDGNGTVTAPNSSPLSDGATAVLLVLREAAERYGLPLLAKIRGWGDAAQAVGSVLIILPSFTSTVQV
;
A
#
# COMPACT_ATOMS: atom_id res chain seq x y z
N MET A 1 5.42 6.26 -8.12
CA MET A 1 5.49 7.16 -6.96
C MET A 1 4.08 7.43 -6.54
N GLU A 2 3.80 7.24 -5.27
CA GLU A 2 2.48 7.45 -4.70
C GLU A 2 2.62 8.30 -3.43
N SER A 3 1.69 9.23 -3.23
CA SER A 3 1.62 10.07 -2.04
C SER A 3 0.17 10.22 -1.62
N MET A 4 -0.27 9.32 -0.73
CA MET A 4 -1.61 9.35 -0.13
C MET A 4 -1.81 10.60 0.70
N THR A 5 -0.78 11.06 1.42
CA THR A 5 -0.86 12.23 2.32
C THR A 5 -1.25 13.52 1.58
N ASN A 6 -0.88 13.65 0.31
CA ASN A 6 -1.15 14.84 -0.50
C ASN A 6 -2.39 14.72 -1.40
N THR A 7 -3.19 13.67 -1.23
CA THR A 7 -4.39 13.46 -2.04
C THR A 7 -5.43 14.54 -1.71
N PRO A 8 -5.97 15.27 -2.70
CA PRO A 8 -6.92 16.34 -2.46
C PRO A 8 -8.32 15.81 -2.18
N TYR A 9 -9.15 16.68 -1.62
CA TYR A 9 -10.59 16.49 -1.57
C TYR A 9 -11.27 17.03 -2.83
N TYR A 10 -12.37 16.40 -3.25
CA TYR A 10 -13.15 16.78 -4.42
C TYR A 10 -14.43 17.53 -4.03
N LEU A 11 -14.76 18.53 -4.85
CA LEU A 11 -16.00 19.30 -4.79
C LEU A 11 -16.79 19.12 -6.09
N PRO A 12 -17.58 18.03 -6.21
CA PRO A 12 -18.15 17.62 -7.50
C PRO A 12 -19.14 18.63 -8.08
N LYS A 13 -19.87 19.35 -7.23
CA LYS A 13 -20.92 20.30 -7.64
C LYS A 13 -20.38 21.70 -8.03
N GLN A 14 -19.08 21.98 -7.84
CA GLN A 14 -18.55 23.35 -7.96
C GLN A 14 -18.51 23.87 -9.40
N ARG A 15 -18.40 23.00 -10.41
CA ARG A 15 -18.36 23.42 -11.83
C ARG A 15 -19.65 24.11 -12.28
N PHE A 16 -20.80 23.57 -11.89
CA PHE A 16 -22.12 24.05 -12.32
C PHE A 16 -22.84 24.87 -11.24
N GLY A 17 -22.23 24.96 -10.05
CA GLY A 17 -22.77 25.67 -8.90
C GLY A 17 -23.75 24.81 -8.09
N ALA A 18 -23.69 24.92 -6.77
CA ALA A 18 -24.72 24.46 -5.85
C ALA A 18 -25.58 25.67 -5.48
N THR A 19 -26.75 25.81 -6.11
CA THR A 19 -27.62 26.99 -5.95
C THR A 19 -28.19 27.12 -4.54
N TYR A 20 -28.54 26.00 -3.92
CA TYR A 20 -29.08 25.88 -2.57
C TYR A 20 -28.87 24.43 -2.09
N ASP A 21 -28.84 24.19 -0.77
CA ASP A 21 -28.59 22.91 -0.08
C ASP A 21 -27.11 22.57 0.20
N ASN A 22 -26.91 21.57 1.06
CA ASN A 22 -25.61 21.07 1.50
C ASN A 22 -24.79 20.49 0.33
N THR A 23 -23.48 20.73 0.38
CA THR A 23 -22.52 20.14 -0.56
C THR A 23 -21.55 19.26 0.19
N GLU A 24 -21.33 18.07 -0.34
CA GLU A 24 -20.40 17.10 0.22
C GLU A 24 -19.00 17.32 -0.33
N VAL A 25 -18.02 17.17 0.57
CA VAL A 25 -16.60 17.16 0.25
C VAL A 25 -16.15 15.72 0.23
N VAL A 26 -15.68 15.25 -0.93
CA VAL A 26 -15.36 13.83 -1.13
C VAL A 26 -13.86 13.62 -0.95
N ASP A 27 -13.47 12.66 -0.11
CA ASP A 27 -12.07 12.27 0.06
C ASP A 27 -11.59 11.50 -1.18
N GLY A 28 -10.55 11.99 -1.85
CA GLY A 28 -9.98 11.36 -3.03
C GLY A 28 -9.32 10.01 -2.76
N VAL A 29 -8.71 9.82 -1.57
CA VAL A 29 -8.10 8.53 -1.20
C VAL A 29 -9.17 7.45 -1.13
N VAL A 30 -10.27 7.78 -0.47
CA VAL A 30 -11.39 6.87 -0.31
C VAL A 30 -12.05 6.61 -1.65
N LYS A 31 -12.35 7.68 -2.40
CA LYS A 31 -13.12 7.58 -3.64
C LYS A 31 -12.39 6.84 -4.75
N ASP A 32 -11.12 7.14 -4.97
CA ASP A 32 -10.37 6.65 -6.13
C ASP A 32 -9.47 5.45 -5.80
N GLY A 33 -9.09 5.27 -4.53
CA GLY A 33 -8.17 4.20 -4.11
C GLY A 33 -8.84 3.05 -3.37
N LEU A 34 -9.73 3.34 -2.42
CA LEU A 34 -10.17 2.37 -1.42
C LEU A 34 -11.63 1.93 -1.52
N THR A 35 -12.42 2.52 -2.41
CA THR A 35 -13.83 2.17 -2.59
C THR A 35 -13.99 1.24 -3.78
N ASP A 36 -14.66 0.11 -3.58
CA ASP A 36 -15.04 -0.75 -4.69
C ASP A 36 -16.15 -0.10 -5.52
N VAL A 37 -15.94 -0.04 -6.84
CA VAL A 37 -16.87 0.61 -7.78
C VAL A 37 -18.16 -0.19 -7.92
N TYR A 38 -18.12 -1.51 -7.78
CA TYR A 38 -19.27 -2.38 -8.07
C TYR A 38 -20.21 -2.55 -6.88
N ASN A 39 -19.66 -2.65 -5.67
CA ASN A 39 -20.41 -2.98 -4.46
C ASN A 39 -20.46 -1.85 -3.42
N ASP A 40 -19.84 -0.70 -3.70
CA ASP A 40 -19.87 0.51 -2.87
C ASP A 40 -19.48 0.27 -1.40
N PHE A 41 -18.47 -0.57 -1.18
CA PHE A 41 -17.86 -0.79 0.13
C PHE A 41 -16.37 -0.46 0.10
N LEU A 42 -15.81 -0.13 1.26
CA LEU A 42 -14.35 0.03 1.43
C LEU A 42 -13.64 -1.32 1.33
N MET A 43 -12.46 -1.38 0.71
CA MET A 43 -11.70 -2.64 0.53
C MET A 43 -11.47 -3.45 1.81
N GLY A 44 -11.46 -2.81 2.99
CA GLY A 44 -11.40 -3.51 4.28
C GLY A 44 -12.67 -4.32 4.64
N GLY A 45 -13.83 -3.91 4.13
CA GLY A 45 -15.10 -4.61 4.28
C GLY A 45 -15.18 -5.92 3.49
N SER A 46 -14.53 -6.01 2.32
CA SER A 46 -14.37 -7.29 1.61
C SER A 46 -13.45 -8.27 2.35
N SER A 47 -12.36 -7.75 2.93
CA SER A 47 -11.34 -8.58 3.60
C SER A 47 -11.88 -9.34 4.82
N GLY A 48 -12.89 -8.80 5.51
CA GLY A 48 -13.54 -9.46 6.64
C GLY A 48 -14.28 -10.76 6.29
N ARG A 49 -14.73 -10.93 5.03
CA ARG A 49 -15.42 -12.15 4.57
C ARG A 49 -14.45 -13.28 4.20
N LEU A 50 -13.21 -12.96 3.88
CA LEU A 50 -12.18 -13.90 3.42
C LEU A 50 -11.16 -14.28 4.49
N CYS A 51 -11.00 -13.46 5.54
CA CYS A 51 -10.07 -13.70 6.64
C CYS A 51 -10.60 -14.75 7.64
N HIS A 52 -10.94 -15.95 7.15
CA HIS A 52 -11.21 -17.13 7.97
C HIS A 52 -10.09 -18.18 7.86
N SER A 53 -9.19 -18.11 6.87
CA SER A 53 -8.29 -19.24 6.56
C SER A 53 -6.79 -18.96 6.49
N VAL A 54 -6.31 -17.71 6.56
CA VAL A 54 -4.86 -17.44 6.41
C VAL A 54 -4.38 -16.34 7.35
N LEU A 55 -3.90 -16.75 8.54
CA LEU A 55 -3.03 -15.93 9.37
C LEU A 55 -1.59 -16.12 8.87
N GLN A 56 -1.04 -15.11 8.21
CA GLN A 56 0.38 -15.11 7.85
C GLN A 56 1.17 -14.24 8.81
N THR A 57 1.94 -14.88 9.68
CA THR A 57 3.00 -14.21 10.45
C THR A 57 4.12 -13.84 9.49
N ARG A 58 4.31 -12.54 9.24
CA ARG A 58 5.52 -12.07 8.54
C ARG A 58 6.71 -12.22 9.48
N LYS A 59 7.76 -12.93 9.05
CA LYS A 59 9.08 -12.78 9.65
C LYS A 59 9.56 -11.35 9.38
N PRO A 60 10.24 -10.69 10.34
CA PRO A 60 10.81 -9.37 10.10
C PRO A 60 11.82 -9.47 8.95
N LEU A 61 11.58 -8.72 7.88
CA LEU A 61 12.57 -8.53 6.81
C LEU A 61 13.74 -7.73 7.38
N LYS A 62 14.95 -7.98 6.86
CA LYS A 62 16.17 -7.25 7.18
C LYS A 62 16.39 -6.19 6.10
N PRO A 63 16.34 -4.87 6.37
CA PRO A 63 16.81 -3.90 5.39
C PRO A 63 17.93 -3.00 5.95
N PRO A 64 19.05 -2.88 5.21
CA PRO A 64 19.58 -1.54 4.98
C PRO A 64 20.00 -1.22 3.52
N ASP A 65 20.17 -2.21 2.63
CA ASP A 65 20.86 -1.96 1.35
C ASP A 65 19.96 -1.49 0.21
N GLU A 66 18.62 -1.55 0.35
CA GLU A 66 17.67 -1.16 -0.70
C GLU A 66 17.15 0.28 -0.57
N ILE A 67 17.25 0.88 0.62
CA ILE A 67 16.63 2.19 0.90
C ILE A 67 17.61 3.31 0.55
N ILE A 68 17.20 4.17 -0.38
CA ILE A 68 17.92 5.42 -0.67
C ILE A 68 17.39 6.49 0.29
N PRO A 69 18.23 7.09 1.16
CA PRO A 69 17.77 8.07 2.13
C PRO A 69 17.26 9.33 1.42
N VAL A 70 16.12 9.82 1.88
CA VAL A 70 15.48 11.04 1.36
C VAL A 70 15.64 12.16 2.38
N THR A 71 16.22 13.27 1.95
CA THR A 71 16.34 14.48 2.79
C THR A 71 15.14 15.38 2.56
N VAL A 72 14.36 15.60 3.62
CA VAL A 72 13.21 16.50 3.64
C VAL A 72 13.63 17.82 4.28
N SER A 73 13.46 18.92 3.53
CA SER A 73 13.79 20.26 4.02
C SER A 73 12.91 20.66 5.18
N GLY A 74 13.51 21.10 6.30
CA GLY A 74 12.78 21.51 7.50
C GLY A 74 12.04 22.85 7.37
N GLY A 75 12.33 23.62 6.32
CA GLY A 75 11.84 24.99 6.12
C GLY A 75 12.70 26.03 6.85
N ARG A 76 12.20 27.27 6.95
CA ARG A 76 13.00 28.41 7.45
C ARG A 76 13.38 28.22 8.92
N GLY A 77 14.67 27.92 9.16
CA GLY A 77 15.29 27.87 10.50
C GLY A 77 15.21 26.51 11.23
N LYS A 78 14.66 25.46 10.60
CA LYS A 78 14.64 24.10 11.16
C LYS A 78 15.70 23.23 10.48
N PRO A 79 16.34 22.29 11.20
CA PRO A 79 17.29 21.37 10.59
C PRO A 79 16.57 20.43 9.61
N ASP A 80 17.28 20.00 8.58
CA ASP A 80 16.77 19.04 7.60
C ASP A 80 16.61 17.65 8.23
N ARG A 81 15.55 16.94 7.81
CA ARG A 81 15.26 15.58 8.29
C ARG A 81 15.66 14.58 7.21
N VAL A 82 16.61 13.71 7.54
CA VAL A 82 16.96 12.56 6.68
C VAL A 82 16.08 11.39 7.07
N VAL A 83 15.32 10.86 6.12
CA VAL A 83 14.47 9.67 6.27
C VAL A 83 15.19 8.50 5.60
N TYR A 84 15.51 7.45 6.37
CA TYR A 84 16.31 6.32 5.92
C TYR A 84 15.73 4.95 6.31
N ALA A 85 14.59 4.93 6.99
CA ALA A 85 13.95 3.71 7.49
C ALA A 85 12.43 3.84 7.34
N ASP A 86 11.76 2.69 7.23
CA ASP A 86 10.30 2.62 7.19
C ASP A 86 9.68 2.99 8.55
N ASP A 87 8.69 3.88 8.51
CA ASP A 87 8.05 4.42 9.71
C ASP A 87 7.18 3.39 10.46
N GLU A 88 6.66 2.37 9.77
CA GLU A 88 5.60 1.50 10.29
C GLU A 88 6.13 0.29 11.08
N VAL A 89 7.32 -0.20 10.74
CA VAL A 89 7.91 -1.39 11.37
C VAL A 89 8.16 -1.15 12.88
N ALA A 90 8.56 0.07 13.25
CA ALA A 90 8.84 0.43 14.63
C ALA A 90 7.57 0.59 15.51
N LYS A 91 6.38 0.73 14.91
CA LYS A 91 5.13 0.99 15.63
C LYS A 91 4.42 -0.28 16.10
N PHE A 92 4.97 -1.46 15.81
CA PHE A 92 4.35 -2.74 16.15
C PHE A 92 4.29 -2.97 17.67
N ASN A 93 3.09 -3.22 18.19
CA ASN A 93 2.87 -3.56 19.60
C ASN A 93 1.88 -4.73 19.71
N GLU A 94 2.38 -5.89 20.10
CA GLU A 94 1.60 -7.13 20.17
C GLU A 94 0.45 -7.05 21.16
N ALA A 95 0.67 -6.45 22.33
CA ALA A 95 -0.36 -6.35 23.38
C ALA A 95 -1.55 -5.50 22.90
N LYS A 96 -1.30 -4.42 22.16
CA LYS A 96 -2.36 -3.57 21.59
C LYS A 96 -3.10 -4.27 20.45
N LEU A 97 -2.44 -5.09 19.66
CA LEU A 97 -3.02 -5.75 18.49
C LEU A 97 -4.24 -6.61 18.84
N ARG A 98 -4.21 -7.32 19.98
CA ARG A 98 -5.29 -8.22 20.42
C ARG A 98 -6.52 -7.50 21.00
N GLY A 99 -6.37 -6.25 21.43
CA GLY A 99 -7.44 -5.48 22.10
C GLY A 99 -8.13 -4.44 21.23
N VAL A 100 -7.71 -4.28 19.97
CA VAL A 100 -8.26 -3.25 19.07
C VAL A 100 -9.60 -3.71 18.49
N LYS A 101 -10.58 -2.80 18.49
CA LYS A 101 -11.90 -3.04 17.89
C LYS A 101 -11.80 -3.20 16.36
N PRO A 102 -12.69 -3.99 15.74
CA PRO A 102 -12.75 -4.09 14.28
C PRO A 102 -12.98 -2.73 13.62
N ALA A 103 -12.33 -2.49 12.48
CA ALA A 103 -12.33 -1.18 11.81
C ALA A 103 -13.51 -1.00 10.84
N PHE A 104 -14.04 -2.08 10.26
CA PHE A 104 -15.01 -2.02 9.16
C PHE A 104 -16.38 -2.63 9.48
N ALA A 105 -16.45 -3.60 10.40
CA ALA A 105 -17.70 -4.26 10.76
C ALA A 105 -18.12 -3.86 12.18
N THR A 106 -19.34 -3.32 12.30
CA THR A 106 -19.97 -2.93 13.58
C THR A 106 -20.61 -4.11 14.33
N ASP A 107 -20.82 -5.24 13.65
CA ASP A 107 -21.61 -6.38 14.16
C ASP A 107 -20.81 -7.32 15.09
N GLY A 108 -19.63 -6.92 15.53
CA GLY A 108 -18.79 -7.67 16.47
C GLY A 108 -18.06 -8.88 15.89
N ASN A 109 -18.47 -9.41 14.73
CA ASN A 109 -17.81 -10.51 14.00
C ASN A 109 -16.70 -10.06 13.03
N GLY A 110 -16.24 -8.81 13.12
CA GLY A 110 -15.18 -8.29 12.27
C GLY A 110 -13.81 -8.82 12.68
N THR A 111 -13.04 -9.34 11.72
CA THR A 111 -11.65 -9.80 11.93
C THR A 111 -10.60 -8.77 11.49
N VAL A 112 -11.00 -7.77 10.71
CA VAL A 112 -10.11 -6.76 10.14
C VAL A 112 -9.97 -5.58 11.09
N THR A 113 -8.74 -5.35 11.55
CA THR A 113 -8.36 -4.24 12.44
C THR A 113 -7.29 -3.38 11.77
N ALA A 114 -7.14 -2.12 12.21
CA ALA A 114 -6.07 -1.24 11.74
C ALA A 114 -4.65 -1.84 11.83
N PRO A 115 -4.21 -2.45 12.96
CA PRO A 115 -2.86 -3.02 13.06
C PRO A 115 -2.65 -4.30 12.24
N ASN A 116 -3.70 -4.96 11.78
CA ASN A 116 -3.61 -6.13 10.90
C ASN A 116 -3.79 -5.77 9.41
N SER A 117 -4.08 -4.50 9.11
CA SER A 117 -4.25 -4.00 7.75
C SER A 117 -3.03 -3.20 7.33
N SER A 118 -2.80 -3.07 6.03
CA SER A 118 -1.77 -2.14 5.54
C SER A 118 -2.17 -0.68 5.89
N PRO A 119 -1.23 0.14 6.37
CA PRO A 119 -1.46 1.56 6.59
C PRO A 119 -1.43 2.35 5.28
N LEU A 120 -2.01 3.55 5.29
CA LEU A 120 -1.81 4.53 4.23
C LEU A 120 -0.34 4.95 4.23
N SER A 121 0.34 4.79 3.10
CA SER A 121 1.79 4.93 3.00
C SER A 121 2.15 5.86 1.85
N ASP A 122 3.27 6.58 1.97
CA ASP A 122 3.84 7.37 0.88
C ASP A 122 5.15 6.70 0.45
N GLY A 123 5.36 6.51 -0.86
CA GLY A 123 6.56 5.81 -1.32
C GLY A 123 6.77 5.78 -2.84
N ALA A 124 8.00 5.50 -3.24
CA ALA A 124 8.36 5.27 -4.63
C ALA A 124 9.42 4.17 -4.72
N THR A 125 9.29 3.33 -5.74
CA THR A 125 10.31 2.35 -6.12
C THR A 125 10.54 2.44 -7.62
N ALA A 126 11.76 2.16 -8.05
CA ALA A 126 12.15 2.14 -9.44
C ALA A 126 13.13 0.98 -9.67
N VAL A 127 13.02 0.34 -10.82
CA VAL A 127 13.97 -0.69 -11.27
C VAL A 127 14.56 -0.28 -12.62
N LEU A 128 15.87 -0.48 -12.79
CA LEU A 128 16.54 -0.26 -14.07
C LEU A 128 16.52 -1.55 -14.88
N LEU A 129 15.89 -1.52 -16.05
CA LEU A 129 15.86 -2.66 -16.97
C LEU A 129 16.85 -2.43 -18.09
N VAL A 130 17.68 -3.43 -18.34
CA VAL A 130 18.68 -3.41 -19.41
C VAL A 130 18.64 -4.70 -20.20
N LEU A 131 18.94 -4.60 -21.50
CA LEU A 131 19.19 -5.77 -22.32
C LEU A 131 20.50 -6.42 -21.91
N ARG A 132 20.57 -7.75 -22.00
CA ARG A 132 21.78 -8.53 -21.67
C ARG A 132 23.01 -8.01 -22.43
N GLU A 133 22.86 -7.79 -23.73
CA GLU A 133 23.96 -7.28 -24.57
C GLU A 133 24.44 -5.91 -24.12
N ALA A 134 23.52 -5.02 -23.70
CA ALA A 134 23.89 -3.70 -23.21
C ALA A 134 24.65 -3.81 -21.87
N ALA A 135 24.20 -4.68 -20.97
CA ALA A 135 24.90 -4.92 -19.71
C ALA A 135 26.32 -5.44 -19.93
N GLU A 136 26.52 -6.36 -20.88
CA GLU A 136 27.85 -6.88 -21.24
C GLU A 136 28.73 -5.81 -21.89
N ARG A 137 28.19 -5.01 -22.82
CA ARG A 137 28.93 -3.91 -23.47
C ARG A 137 29.40 -2.84 -22.49
N TYR A 138 28.57 -2.50 -21.50
CA TYR A 138 28.85 -1.46 -20.51
C TYR A 138 29.43 -2.01 -19.20
N GLY A 139 29.68 -3.32 -19.11
CA GLY A 139 30.23 -3.96 -17.91
C GLY A 139 29.35 -3.83 -16.66
N LEU A 140 28.03 -3.75 -16.84
CA LEU A 140 27.08 -3.55 -15.74
C LEU A 140 26.81 -4.86 -14.98
N PRO A 141 26.84 -4.86 -13.64
CA PRO A 141 26.45 -6.03 -12.86
C PRO A 141 24.93 -6.27 -12.96
N LEU A 142 24.54 -7.49 -13.34
CA LEU A 142 23.15 -7.90 -13.41
C LEU A 142 22.70 -8.53 -12.09
N LEU A 143 21.68 -7.96 -11.45
CA LEU A 143 21.15 -8.47 -10.17
C LEU A 143 20.17 -9.64 -10.36
N ALA A 144 19.32 -9.59 -11.39
CA ALA A 144 18.28 -10.58 -11.64
C ALA A 144 17.87 -10.63 -13.11
N LYS A 145 17.18 -11.71 -13.52
CA LYS A 145 16.58 -11.88 -14.85
C LYS A 145 15.08 -12.09 -14.72
N ILE A 146 14.30 -11.28 -15.44
CA ILE A 146 12.84 -11.47 -15.54
C ILE A 146 12.57 -12.75 -16.34
N ARG A 147 11.81 -13.68 -15.74
CA ARG A 147 11.43 -14.96 -16.38
C ARG A 147 10.05 -14.89 -17.04
N GLY A 148 9.15 -14.08 -16.49
CA GLY A 148 7.79 -13.91 -16.98
C GLY A 148 6.98 -13.08 -15.99
N TRP A 149 5.77 -12.69 -16.39
CA TRP A 149 4.75 -12.05 -15.56
C TRP A 149 3.38 -12.62 -15.96
N GLY A 150 2.36 -12.44 -15.13
CA GLY A 150 1.01 -12.90 -15.41
C GLY A 150 -0.03 -12.10 -14.64
N ASP A 151 -1.09 -11.71 -15.34
CA ASP A 151 -2.21 -10.94 -14.80
C ASP A 151 -3.47 -11.83 -14.75
N ALA A 152 -4.22 -11.74 -13.66
CA ALA A 152 -5.48 -12.47 -13.49
C ALA A 152 -6.50 -11.59 -12.76
N ALA A 153 -7.78 -11.76 -13.10
CA ALA A 153 -8.90 -11.05 -12.47
C ALA A 153 -9.99 -12.03 -12.05
N GLN A 154 -10.68 -11.73 -10.95
CA GLN A 154 -11.78 -12.50 -10.39
C GLN A 154 -12.88 -11.57 -9.86
N ALA A 155 -14.01 -12.14 -9.44
CA ALA A 155 -15.13 -11.36 -8.94
C ALA A 155 -14.73 -10.47 -7.74
N VAL A 156 -15.26 -9.25 -7.75
CA VAL A 156 -14.94 -8.27 -6.72
C VAL A 156 -15.70 -8.63 -5.45
N GLY A 157 -14.97 -9.23 -4.50
CA GLY A 157 -15.52 -9.81 -3.26
C GLY A 157 -15.03 -11.22 -2.95
N SER A 158 -14.41 -11.93 -3.90
CA SER A 158 -13.82 -13.26 -3.69
C SER A 158 -12.29 -13.23 -3.59
N VAL A 159 -11.71 -12.13 -3.10
CA VAL A 159 -10.26 -11.89 -3.02
C VAL A 159 -9.57 -12.87 -2.07
N LEU A 160 -9.31 -14.08 -2.56
CA LEU A 160 -8.10 -14.80 -2.20
C LEU A 160 -6.98 -13.95 -2.80
N ILE A 161 -6.23 -13.26 -1.94
CA ILE A 161 -4.95 -12.65 -2.32
C ILE A 161 -4.18 -13.77 -3.01
N ILE A 162 -4.05 -13.68 -4.33
CA ILE A 162 -3.08 -14.50 -5.05
C ILE A 162 -1.75 -13.98 -4.54
N LEU A 163 -1.28 -14.61 -3.47
CA LEU A 163 0.09 -14.44 -3.03
C LEU A 163 0.91 -14.74 -4.29
N PRO A 164 1.80 -13.85 -4.73
CA PRO A 164 2.83 -14.29 -5.65
C PRO A 164 3.54 -15.41 -4.89
N SER A 165 3.30 -16.64 -5.33
CA SER A 165 4.12 -17.77 -4.92
C SER A 165 5.47 -17.45 -5.52
N PHE A 166 6.29 -16.70 -4.78
CA PHE A 166 7.68 -16.48 -5.11
C PHE A 166 8.37 -17.83 -4.88
N THR A 167 8.19 -18.74 -5.84
CA THR A 167 9.16 -19.81 -6.10
C THR A 167 10.35 -19.16 -6.80
N SER A 168 11.02 -18.22 -6.11
CA SER A 168 12.40 -17.94 -6.42
C SER A 168 13.20 -19.11 -5.88
N THR A 169 13.25 -20.20 -6.63
CA THR A 169 14.44 -21.04 -6.65
C THR A 169 15.54 -20.12 -7.17
N VAL A 170 16.18 -19.39 -6.25
CA VAL A 170 17.49 -18.79 -6.48
C VAL A 170 18.43 -19.97 -6.64
N GLN A 171 18.49 -20.52 -7.85
CA GLN A 171 19.65 -21.27 -8.27
C GLN A 171 20.71 -20.22 -8.60
N VAL A 172 21.61 -20.03 -7.63
CA VAL A 172 22.99 -19.66 -7.94
C VAL A 172 23.59 -20.77 -8.80
#